data_AF-A0A6B3N399-F1
#
_entry.id   AF-A0A6B3N399-F1
#
_cell.length_a   1.000
_cell.length_b   1.000
_cell.length_c   1.000
_cell.angle_alpha   90.00
_cell.angle_beta   90.00
_cell.angle_gamma   90.00
#
_symmetry.space_group_name_H-M   'P 1'
#
loop_
_entity.id
_entity.type
_entity.pdbx_description
1 polymer ?
#
loop_
_entity_poly.entity_id
_entity_poly.type
_entity_poly.pdbx_seq_one_letter_code
_entity_poly.pdbx_strand_id
1 'polypeptide(L)'
;LFVSAVGLGPLPGVMALIFVTTGFLGKFLAESIEVVDANGIMGVKSTGAGWLQTLMFAVFPLALPDFIGTVMYILDHNVRSATILGLVGAGGIGYELVMSMRLFNYGRLILIAAAIYIVVTILDRCSDLLRSRVI
;
A
#
# COMPACT_ATOMS: atom_id res chain seq x y z
N LEU A 1 -2.54 -19.85 6.43
CA LEU A 1 -2.13 -19.58 7.82
C LEU A 1 -3.17 -18.76 8.58
N PHE A 2 -3.41 -17.49 8.26
CA PHE A 2 -4.34 -16.62 9.02
C PHE A 2 -5.80 -17.10 9.06
N VAL A 3 -6.33 -17.67 7.97
CA VAL A 3 -7.70 -18.24 7.94
C VAL A 3 -7.84 -19.41 8.94
N SER A 4 -6.78 -20.21 9.09
CA SER A 4 -6.77 -21.31 10.06
C SER A 4 -6.60 -20.83 11.50
N ALA A 5 -6.05 -19.63 11.72
CA ALA A 5 -5.77 -19.09 13.04
C ALA A 5 -6.92 -18.22 13.59
N VAL A 6 -7.59 -17.44 12.74
CA VAL A 6 -8.62 -16.46 13.14
C VAL A 6 -10.02 -16.82 12.61
N GLY A 7 -10.13 -17.88 11.80
CA GLY A 7 -11.39 -18.28 11.17
C GLY A 7 -11.62 -17.60 9.82
N LEU A 8 -12.82 -17.78 9.24
CA LEU A 8 -13.23 -17.14 7.99
C LEU A 8 -13.76 -15.73 8.26
N GLY A 9 -13.47 -14.79 7.36
CA GLY A 9 -13.95 -13.41 7.42
C GLY A 9 -12.92 -12.35 7.02
N PRO A 10 -13.24 -11.05 7.20
CA PRO A 10 -12.38 -9.92 6.82
C PRO A 10 -11.04 -9.85 7.55
N LEU A 11 -11.04 -10.24 8.83
CA LEU A 11 -9.88 -10.16 9.73
C LEU A 11 -8.64 -10.90 9.19
N PRO A 12 -8.70 -12.18 8.78
CA PRO A 12 -7.59 -12.88 8.16
C PRO A 12 -6.98 -12.14 6.96
N GLY A 13 -7.82 -11.49 6.16
CA GLY A 13 -7.36 -10.77 4.99
C GLY A 13 -6.64 -9.48 5.32
N VAL A 14 -7.17 -8.72 6.28
CA VAL A 14 -6.50 -7.52 6.81
C VAL A 14 -5.15 -7.90 7.44
N MET A 15 -5.10 -8.97 8.22
CA MET A 15 -3.84 -9.44 8.83
C MET A 15 -2.82 -9.89 7.78
N ALA A 16 -3.25 -10.60 6.74
CA ALA A 16 -2.37 -10.98 5.64
C ALA A 16 -1.78 -9.74 4.95
N LEU A 17 -2.60 -8.73 4.66
CA LEU A 17 -2.15 -7.48 4.06
C LEU A 17 -1.17 -6.73 4.97
N ILE A 18 -1.47 -6.59 6.27
CA ILE A 18 -0.58 -5.92 7.23
C ILE A 18 0.79 -6.61 7.27
N PHE A 19 0.80 -7.94 7.36
CA PHE A 19 2.05 -8.69 7.50
C PHE A 19 2.94 -8.52 6.27
N VAL A 20 2.36 -8.61 5.07
CA VAL A 20 3.08 -8.40 3.81
C VAL A 20 3.54 -6.94 3.67
N THR A 21 2.67 -5.98 3.96
CA THR A 21 2.94 -4.55 3.83
C THR A 21 4.04 -4.09 4.77
N THR A 22 4.10 -4.62 5.99
CA THR A 22 5.12 -4.24 6.99
C THR A 22 6.53 -4.60 6.50
N GLY A 23 6.70 -5.78 5.90
CA GLY A 23 7.98 -6.18 5.33
C GLY A 23 8.42 -5.28 4.18
N PHE A 24 7.50 -4.93 3.28
CA PHE A 24 7.78 -4.00 2.19
C PHE A 24 8.15 -2.60 2.71
N LEU A 25 7.38 -2.07 3.66
CA LEU A 25 7.60 -0.72 4.19
C LEU A 25 9.00 -0.56 4.81
N GLY A 26 9.49 -1.57 5.52
CA GLY A 26 10.84 -1.56 6.08
C GLY A 26 11.94 -1.50 5.02
N LYS A 27 11.81 -2.31 3.95
CA LYS A 27 12.76 -2.30 2.83
C LYS A 27 12.76 -0.96 2.10
N PHE A 28 11.58 -0.46 1.76
CA PHE A 28 11.45 0.79 1.03
C PHE A 28 11.92 2.00 1.84
N LEU A 29 11.65 2.03 3.14
CA LEU A 29 12.18 3.10 4.00
C LEU A 29 13.72 3.09 4.01
N ALA A 30 14.36 1.91 4.03
CA ALA A 30 15.80 1.81 3.94
C ALA A 30 16.33 2.32 2.58
N GLU A 31 15.69 1.92 1.48
CA GLU A 31 16.03 2.40 0.13
C GLU A 31 15.87 3.93 0.01
N SER A 32 14.77 4.51 0.52
CA SER A 32 14.56 5.96 0.53
C SER A 32 15.62 6.72 1.32
N ILE A 33 16.15 6.14 2.41
CA ILE A 33 17.23 6.73 3.20
C ILE A 33 18.57 6.63 2.47
N GLU A 34 18.84 5.52 1.77
CA GLU A 34 20.09 5.32 1.00
C GLU A 34 20.21 6.29 -0.18
N VAL A 35 19.09 6.75 -0.75
CA VAL A 35 19.06 7.70 -1.86
C VAL A 35 19.37 9.14 -1.41
N VAL A 36 19.32 9.44 -0.11
CA VAL A 36 19.56 10.80 0.42
C VAL A 36 21.02 11.21 0.20
N ASP A 37 21.24 12.34 -0.47
CA ASP A 37 22.58 12.88 -0.71
C ASP A 37 23.32 13.21 0.61
N ALA A 38 24.55 12.70 0.72
CA ALA A 38 25.43 12.91 1.87
C ALA A 38 25.75 14.40 2.11
N ASN A 39 25.69 15.24 1.07
CA ASN A 39 25.93 16.68 1.20
C ASN A 39 24.89 17.36 2.10
N GLY A 40 23.61 16.97 2.00
CA GLY A 40 22.55 17.51 2.86
C GLY A 40 22.75 17.15 4.33
N ILE A 41 23.26 15.94 4.58
CA ILE A 41 23.57 15.43 5.92
C ILE A 41 24.80 16.15 6.51
N MET A 42 25.84 16.35 5.71
CA MET A 42 27.05 17.06 6.15
C MET A 42 26.79 18.54 6.43
N GLY A 43 25.89 19.18 5.67
CA GLY A 43 25.48 20.58 5.88
C GLY A 43 24.78 20.81 7.22
N VAL A 44 23.98 19.85 7.70
CA VAL A 44 23.35 19.93 9.03
C VAL A 44 24.35 19.55 10.14
N LYS A 45 25.27 18.61 9.89
CA LYS A 45 26.32 18.29 10.86
C LYS A 45 27.29 19.46 11.10
N SER A 46 27.60 20.24 10.07
CA SER A 46 28.54 21.37 10.18
C SER A 46 28.01 22.53 11.03
N THR A 47 26.69 22.60 11.27
CA THR A 47 26.10 23.56 12.23
C THR A 47 26.20 23.12 13.69
N GLY A 48 26.86 21.98 13.97
CA GLY A 48 26.97 21.41 15.32
C GLY A 48 25.75 20.57 15.75
N ALA A 49 24.91 20.16 14.80
CA ALA A 49 23.69 19.40 15.10
C ALA A 49 24.01 18.00 15.67
N GLY A 50 23.24 17.59 16.68
CA GLY A 50 23.32 16.25 17.25
C GLY A 50 22.77 15.17 16.31
N TRP A 51 22.94 13.89 16.67
CA TRP A 51 22.46 12.75 15.86
C TRP A 51 20.94 12.81 15.59
N LEU A 52 20.15 13.10 16.62
CA LEU A 52 18.69 13.19 16.51
C LEU A 52 18.23 14.35 15.60
N GLN A 53 18.94 15.48 15.67
CA GLN A 53 18.66 16.65 14.83
C GLN A 53 19.03 16.36 13.37
N THR A 54 20.16 15.69 13.13
CA THR A 54 20.55 15.29 11.77
C THR A 54 19.53 14.32 11.16
N LEU A 55 19.01 13.37 11.95
CA LEU A 55 17.98 12.44 11.49
C LEU A 55 16.67 13.18 11.11
N MET A 56 16.19 14.06 11.98
CA MET A 56 14.92 14.76 11.77
C MET A 56 14.97 15.89 10.74
N PHE A 57 16.12 16.56 10.58
CA PHE A 57 16.23 17.76 9.73
C PHE A 57 17.05 17.57 8.45
N ALA A 58 17.83 16.49 8.33
CA ALA A 58 18.49 16.15 7.07
C ALA A 58 17.87 14.89 6.46
N VAL A 59 17.84 13.77 7.19
CA VAL A 59 17.48 12.48 6.58
C VAL A 59 15.97 12.40 6.29
N PHE A 60 15.13 12.65 7.29
CA PHE A 60 13.68 12.53 7.16
C PHE A 60 13.08 13.46 6.09
N PRO A 61 13.36 14.78 6.06
CA PRO A 61 12.76 15.69 5.07
C PRO A 61 13.24 15.43 3.64
N LEU A 62 14.48 14.97 3.45
CA LEU A 62 14.97 14.60 2.11
C LEU A 62 14.39 13.27 1.63
N ALA A 63 14.15 12.30 2.52
CA ALA A 63 13.54 11.01 2.18
C ALA A 63 12.00 11.07 2.06
N LEU A 64 11.35 12.09 2.62
CA LEU A 64 9.88 12.22 2.66
C LEU A 64 9.19 12.14 1.28
N PRO A 65 9.64 12.84 0.23
CA PRO A 65 8.98 12.79 -1.08
C PRO A 65 8.97 11.39 -1.68
N ASP A 66 10.09 10.67 -1.59
CA ASP A 66 10.23 9.29 -2.07
C ASP A 66 9.41 8.31 -1.22
N PHE A 67 9.42 8.49 0.10
CA PHE A 67 8.62 7.71 1.02
C PHE A 67 7.11 7.86 0.74
N ILE A 68 6.62 9.08 0.51
CA ILE A 68 5.22 9.34 0.17
C ILE A 68 4.84 8.64 -1.14
N GLY A 69 5.69 8.75 -2.17
CA GLY A 69 5.48 8.05 -3.44
C GLY A 69 5.37 6.53 -3.26
N THR A 70 6.23 5.97 -2.40
CA THR A 70 6.22 4.54 -2.11
C THR A 70 5.00 4.11 -1.29
N VAL A 71 4.57 4.90 -0.31
CA VAL A 71 3.36 4.62 0.47
C VAL A 71 2.11 4.64 -0.44
N MET A 72 2.02 5.59 -1.38
CA MET A 72 0.94 5.63 -2.37
C MET A 72 0.95 4.40 -3.28
N TYR A 73 2.12 3.96 -3.75
CA TYR A 73 2.26 2.74 -4.53
C TYR A 73 1.82 1.49 -3.76
N ILE A 74 2.26 1.36 -2.50
CA ILE A 74 1.86 0.27 -1.61
C ILE A 74 0.36 0.28 -1.35
N LEU A 75 -0.24 1.46 -1.21
CA LEU A 75 -1.69 1.60 -1.03
C LEU A 75 -2.45 1.04 -2.23
N ASP A 76 -2.08 1.44 -3.46
CA ASP A 76 -2.72 0.90 -4.67
C ASP A 76 -2.56 -0.63 -4.76
N HIS A 77 -1.33 -1.11 -4.55
CA HIS A 77 -1.03 -2.53 -4.55
C HIS A 77 -1.88 -3.31 -3.52
N ASN A 78 -2.08 -2.74 -2.34
CA ASN A 78 -2.89 -3.33 -1.28
C ASN A 78 -4.38 -3.33 -1.62
N VAL A 79 -4.91 -2.28 -2.27
CA VAL A 79 -6.32 -2.27 -2.70
C VAL A 79 -6.57 -3.39 -3.72
N ARG A 80 -5.67 -3.53 -4.70
CA ARG A 80 -5.75 -4.63 -5.68
C ARG A 80 -5.67 -5.99 -5.00
N SER A 81 -4.71 -6.18 -4.11
CA SER A 81 -4.52 -7.42 -3.35
C SER A 81 -5.72 -7.75 -2.46
N ALA A 82 -6.39 -6.76 -1.88
CA ALA A 82 -7.60 -6.94 -1.08
C ALA A 82 -8.77 -7.51 -1.90
N THR A 83 -8.93 -7.10 -3.17
CA THR A 83 -9.98 -7.65 -4.04
C THR A 83 -9.76 -9.13 -4.33
N ILE A 84 -8.50 -9.53 -4.58
CA ILE A 84 -8.10 -10.92 -4.79
C ILE A 84 -8.33 -11.73 -3.52
N LEU A 85 -7.93 -11.20 -2.36
CA LEU A 85 -8.14 -11.87 -1.07
C LEU A 85 -9.63 -12.07 -0.75
N GLY A 86 -10.49 -11.13 -1.13
CA GLY A 86 -11.93 -11.25 -1.00
C GLY A 86 -12.50 -12.50 -1.71
N LEU A 87 -11.91 -12.89 -2.85
CA LEU A 87 -12.29 -14.11 -3.58
C LEU A 87 -11.98 -15.39 -2.79
N VAL A 88 -10.90 -15.39 -2.00
CA VAL A 88 -10.43 -16.56 -1.26
C VAL A 88 -11.17 -16.77 0.08
N GLY A 89 -12.21 -15.98 0.34
CA GLY A 89 -13.02 -16.10 1.56
C GLY A 89 -12.66 -15.12 2.67
N ALA A 90 -11.89 -14.07 2.37
CA ALA A 90 -11.73 -12.94 3.28
C ALA A 90 -13.02 -12.10 3.43
N GLY A 91 -14.12 -12.45 2.75
CA GLY A 91 -15.38 -11.70 2.84
C GLY A 91 -15.40 -10.43 1.97
N GLY A 92 -16.44 -9.61 2.12
CA GLY A 92 -16.61 -8.36 1.38
C GLY A 92 -17.01 -8.56 -0.09
N ILE A 93 -16.61 -7.63 -0.96
CA ILE A 93 -17.05 -7.57 -2.37
C ILE A 93 -16.57 -8.81 -3.17
N GLY A 94 -15.37 -9.32 -2.88
CA GLY A 94 -14.84 -10.53 -3.52
C GLY A 94 -15.62 -11.80 -3.13
N TYR A 95 -16.14 -11.89 -1.91
CA TYR A 95 -17.02 -12.99 -1.50
C TYR A 95 -18.33 -12.97 -2.28
N GLU A 96 -18.93 -11.79 -2.46
CA GLU A 96 -20.16 -11.63 -3.22
C GLU A 96 -19.99 -11.97 -4.71
N LEU A 97 -18.79 -11.73 -5.26
CA LEU A 97 -18.42 -12.12 -6.63
C LEU A 97 -18.40 -13.65 -6.77
N VAL A 98 -17.72 -14.35 -5.85
CA VAL A 98 -17.67 -15.83 -5.85
C VAL A 98 -19.04 -16.44 -5.60
N MET A 99 -19.85 -15.85 -4.71
CA MET A 99 -21.23 -16.29 -4.48
C MET A 99 -22.09 -16.12 -5.73
N SER A 100 -22.01 -14.97 -6.41
CA SER A 100 -22.74 -14.74 -7.67
C SER A 100 -22.33 -15.71 -8.77
N MET A 101 -21.05 -16.09 -8.82
CA MET A 101 -20.53 -17.13 -9.72
C MET A 101 -21.13 -18.50 -9.40
N ARG A 102 -21.16 -18.89 -8.11
CA ARG A 102 -21.75 -20.16 -7.66
C ARG A 102 -23.25 -20.25 -7.89
N LEU A 103 -23.95 -19.12 -7.79
CA LEU A 103 -25.39 -19.00 -8.05
C LEU A 103 -25.73 -18.89 -9.54
N PHE A 104 -24.73 -18.96 -10.44
CA PHE A 104 -24.89 -18.74 -11.88
C PHE A 104 -25.59 -17.42 -12.24
N ASN A 105 -25.50 -16.41 -11.36
CA ASN A 105 -26.09 -15.09 -11.56
C ASN A 105 -25.10 -14.17 -12.28
N TYR A 106 -24.99 -14.38 -13.60
CA TYR A 106 -24.04 -13.64 -14.43
C TYR A 106 -24.30 -12.13 -14.48
N GLY A 107 -25.56 -11.70 -14.37
CA GLY A 107 -25.90 -10.27 -14.33
C GLY A 107 -25.27 -9.57 -13.13
N ARG A 108 -25.40 -10.17 -11.93
CA ARG A 108 -24.79 -9.64 -10.71
C ARG A 108 -23.27 -9.76 -10.71
N LEU A 109 -22.75 -10.85 -11.27
CA LEU A 109 -21.30 -11.06 -11.39
C LEU A 109 -20.63 -9.97 -12.22
N ILE A 110 -21.18 -9.64 -13.39
CA ILE A 110 -20.63 -8.61 -14.28
C ILE A 110 -20.69 -7.23 -13.62
N LEU A 111 -21.77 -6.91 -12.90
CA LEU A 111 -21.89 -5.65 -12.17
C LEU A 111 -20.83 -5.51 -11.08
N ILE A 112 -20.58 -6.55 -10.29
CA ILE A 112 -19.55 -6.53 -9.25
C ILE A 112 -18.15 -6.41 -9.87
N ALA A 113 -17.87 -7.17 -10.94
CA ALA A 113 -16.59 -7.09 -11.65
C ALA A 113 -16.35 -5.70 -12.26
N ALA A 114 -17.37 -5.09 -12.87
CA ALA A 114 -17.30 -3.75 -13.42
C ALA A 114 -17.07 -2.69 -12.32
N ALA A 115 -17.74 -2.82 -11.17
CA ALA A 115 -17.53 -1.92 -10.04
C ALA A 115 -16.09 -1.98 -9.51
N ILE A 116 -15.53 -3.18 -9.35
CA ILE A 116 -14.12 -3.36 -8.95
C ILE A 116 -13.20 -2.71 -9.99
N TYR A 117 -13.42 -2.96 -11.28
CA TYR A 117 -12.62 -2.39 -12.36
C TYR A 117 -12.61 -0.85 -12.33
N ILE A 118 -13.79 -0.23 -12.15
CA ILE A 118 -13.92 1.22 -12.07
C ILE A 118 -13.16 1.78 -10.86
N VAL A 119 -13.35 1.18 -9.67
CA VAL A 119 -12.67 1.64 -8.44
C VAL A 119 -11.15 1.53 -8.57
N VAL A 120 -10.64 0.41 -9.07
CA VAL A 120 -9.21 0.22 -9.29
C VAL A 120 -8.69 1.22 -10.31
N THR A 121 -9.40 1.44 -11.41
CA THR A 121 -8.98 2.42 -12.44
C THR A 121 -8.95 3.85 -11.88
N ILE A 122 -9.93 4.23 -11.05
CA ILE A 122 -9.94 5.56 -10.40
C ILE A 122 -8.76 5.70 -9.45
N LEU A 123 -8.46 4.66 -8.66
CA LEU A 123 -7.33 4.67 -7.73
C LEU A 123 -5.97 4.71 -8.45
N ASP A 124 -5.80 3.94 -9.52
CA ASP A 124 -4.61 3.99 -10.38
C ASP A 124 -4.39 5.44 -10.88
N ARG A 125 -5.45 6.06 -11.41
CA ARG A 125 -5.40 7.45 -11.93
C ARG A 125 -5.11 8.47 -10.84
N CYS A 126 -5.73 8.35 -9.66
CA CYS A 126 -5.43 9.22 -8.52
C CYS A 126 -3.97 9.08 -8.08
N SER A 127 -3.45 7.84 -8.04
CA SER A 127 -2.07 7.54 -7.65
C SER A 127 -1.07 8.14 -8.65
N ASP A 128 -1.34 8.03 -9.95
CA ASP A 128 -0.52 8.64 -11.01
C ASP A 128 -0.51 10.17 -10.92
N LEU A 129 -1.67 10.78 -10.69
CA LEU A 129 -1.80 12.24 -10.55
C LEU A 129 -1.02 12.75 -9.32
N LEU A 130 -1.13 12.07 -8.18
CA LEU A 130 -0.37 12.39 -6.98
C LEU A 130 1.14 12.21 -7.19
N ARG A 131 1.56 11.17 -7.89
CA ARG A 131 2.97 10.93 -8.21
C ARG A 131 3.55 12.03 -9.09
N SER A 132 2.79 12.49 -10.10
CA SER A 132 3.19 13.58 -11.00
C SER A 132 3.28 14.96 -10.34
N ARG A 133 2.77 15.11 -9.11
CA ARG A 133 2.81 16.37 -8.34
C ARG A 133 3.90 16.39 -7.28
N VAL A 134 4.42 15.23 -6.89
CA VAL A 134 5.45 15.06 -5.84
C VAL A 134 6.84 14.86 -6.46
N ILE A 135 6.91 14.28 -7.66
CA ILE A 135 8.12 14.15 -8.50
C ILE A 135 8.08 15.22 -9.59
#